data_AF-A0A1U9KP15-F1
#
_entry.id   AF-A0A1U9KP15-F1
#
_cell.length_a   1.000
_cell.length_b   1.000
_cell.length_c   1.000
_cell.angle_alpha   90.00
_cell.angle_beta   90.00
_cell.angle_gamma   90.00
#
_symmetry.space_group_name_H-M   'P 1'
#
loop_
_entity.id
_entity.type
_entity.pdbx_description
1 polymer ?
#
loop_
_entity_poly.entity_id
_entity_poly.type
_entity_poly.pdbx_seq_one_letter_code
_entity_poly.pdbx_strand_id
1 'polypeptide(L)'
;MHVTQLYGGWWLDADIRIRDAEALQFIASQQAGNVLFLTDNGVVHNDFYGTVANSAIGADCLLSLYRNSYLHAGLFIAYKTGPGIFGRAVNRLAHRALGGIKPAQSIRIYDHHEFDRIIHQFDTPYKSQLPSWHTS
;
A
#
# COMPACT_ATOMS: atom_id res chain seq x y z
N MET A 1 -8.93 0.98 -3.03
CA MET A 1 -9.03 -0.38 -2.43
C MET A 1 -10.08 -1.25 -3.08
N HIS A 2 -11.39 -0.94 -3.03
CA HIS A 2 -12.42 -1.81 -3.66
C HIS A 2 -12.18 -2.04 -5.15
N VAL A 3 -11.84 -0.98 -5.89
CA VAL A 3 -11.52 -1.06 -7.32
C VAL A 3 -10.37 -2.03 -7.58
N THR A 4 -9.26 -1.88 -6.85
CA THR A 4 -8.09 -2.74 -7.01
C THR A 4 -8.32 -4.16 -6.50
N GLN A 5 -9.18 -4.38 -5.51
CA GLN A 5 -9.59 -5.73 -5.10
C GLN A 5 -10.39 -6.44 -6.20
N LEU A 6 -11.24 -5.71 -6.93
CA LEU A 6 -12.05 -6.28 -8.00
C LEU A 6 -11.25 -6.54 -9.28
N TYR A 7 -10.39 -5.59 -9.68
CA TYR A 7 -9.76 -5.60 -11.00
C TYR A 7 -8.25 -5.85 -10.97
N GLY A 8 -7.62 -5.78 -9.80
CA GLY A 8 -6.16 -5.71 -9.71
C GLY A 8 -5.62 -4.42 -10.33
N GLY A 9 -4.35 -4.48 -10.74
CA GLY A 9 -3.63 -3.38 -11.38
C GLY A 9 -2.81 -2.56 -10.39
N TRP A 10 -2.51 -1.34 -10.80
CA TRP A 10 -1.71 -0.38 -10.04
C TRP A 10 -2.61 0.74 -9.53
N TRP A 11 -2.47 1.05 -8.24
CA TRP A 11 -3.01 2.26 -7.63
C TRP A 11 -1.93 3.34 -7.63
N LEU A 12 -2.33 4.56 -7.96
CA LEU A 12 -1.49 5.75 -7.94
C LEU A 12 -2.37 6.92 -7.48
N ASP A 13 -2.03 7.55 -6.37
CA ASP A 13 -2.71 8.76 -5.90
C ASP A 13 -2.55 9.90 -6.92
N ALA A 14 -3.56 10.77 -6.97
CA ALA A 14 -3.64 11.82 -7.99
C ALA A 14 -2.57 12.91 -7.87
N ASP A 15 -1.85 12.96 -6.74
CA ASP A 15 -0.82 13.96 -6.45
C ASP A 15 0.61 13.41 -6.50
N ILE A 16 0.77 12.23 -7.11
CA ILE A 16 2.06 11.66 -7.46
C ILE A 16 2.03 11.20 -8.92
N ARG A 17 3.21 11.03 -9.52
CA ARG A 17 3.34 10.50 -10.89
C ARG A 17 4.47 9.48 -11.00
N ILE A 18 4.36 8.61 -11.99
CA ILE A 18 5.49 7.79 -12.45
C ILE A 18 6.58 8.74 -12.96
N ARG A 19 7.81 8.55 -12.48
CA ARG A 19 8.91 9.49 -12.69
C ARG A 19 9.32 9.62 -14.15
N ASP A 20 9.56 8.49 -14.81
CA ASP A 20 10.11 8.42 -16.16
C ASP A 20 9.82 7.06 -16.83
N ALA A 21 10.40 6.85 -18.02
CA ALA A 21 10.22 5.62 -18.79
C ALA A 21 10.87 4.40 -18.11
N GLU A 22 11.96 4.57 -17.35
CA GLU A 22 12.60 3.48 -16.63
C GLU A 22 11.71 3.02 -15.46
N ALA A 23 11.12 3.96 -14.74
CA ALA A 23 10.12 3.68 -13.73
C ALA A 23 8.91 2.93 -14.31
N LEU A 24 8.44 3.32 -15.51
CA LEU A 24 7.36 2.60 -16.19
C LEU A 24 7.76 1.17 -16.58
N GLN A 25 8.98 0.96 -17.08
CA GLN A 25 9.50 -0.38 -17.39
C GLN A 25 9.62 -1.24 -16.13
N PHE A 26 10.10 -0.66 -15.04
CA PHE A 26 10.14 -1.33 -13.74
C PHE A 26 8.75 -1.82 -13.33
N ILE A 27 7.73 -0.96 -13.40
CA ILE A 27 6.33 -1.28 -13.08
C ILE A 27 5.82 -2.41 -13.99
N ALA A 28 6.05 -2.31 -15.30
CA ALA A 28 5.61 -3.30 -16.28
C ALA A 28 6.31 -4.67 -16.12
N SER A 29 7.53 -4.69 -15.60
CA SER A 29 8.29 -5.92 -15.39
C SER A 29 7.87 -6.73 -14.16
N GLN A 30 7.08 -6.15 -13.25
CA GLN A 30 6.71 -6.83 -12.00
C GLN A 30 5.83 -8.06 -12.25
N GLN A 31 6.22 -9.18 -11.62
CA GLN A 31 5.50 -10.47 -11.71
C GLN A 31 4.90 -10.90 -10.37
N ALA A 32 5.12 -10.13 -9.30
CA ALA A 32 4.57 -10.46 -7.99
C ALA A 32 3.07 -10.17 -7.96
N GLY A 33 2.31 -11.02 -7.26
CA GLY A 33 0.86 -10.81 -7.11
C GLY A 33 0.52 -9.55 -6.31
N ASN A 34 1.41 -9.11 -5.42
CA ASN A 34 1.35 -7.79 -4.80
C ASN A 34 2.74 -7.15 -4.81
N VAL A 35 2.79 -5.86 -5.10
CA VAL A 35 4.00 -5.04 -5.05
C VAL A 35 3.73 -3.86 -4.15
N LEU A 36 4.45 -3.81 -3.03
CA LEU A 36 4.29 -2.80 -1.98
C LEU A 36 5.61 -2.05 -1.79
N PHE A 37 5.52 -0.85 -1.23
CA PHE A 37 6.66 -0.01 -0.91
C PHE A 37 6.59 0.42 0.54
N LEU A 38 7.74 0.58 1.18
CA LEU A 38 7.86 1.07 2.54
C LEU A 38 8.38 2.49 2.54
N THR A 39 7.94 3.29 3.50
CA THR A 39 8.62 4.52 3.91
C THR A 39 9.95 4.19 4.60
N ASP A 40 10.75 5.22 4.85
CA ASP A 40 11.98 5.12 5.63
C ASP A 40 11.77 4.56 7.05
N ASN A 41 10.62 4.85 7.68
CA ASN A 41 10.22 4.31 8.97
C ASN A 41 9.42 2.99 8.91
N GLY A 42 9.42 2.31 7.75
CA GLY A 42 8.86 0.95 7.61
C GLY A 42 7.34 0.88 7.51
N VAL A 43 6.67 2.00 7.24
CA VAL A 43 5.22 2.06 7.01
C VAL A 43 4.92 1.76 5.55
N VAL A 44 3.90 0.96 5.26
CA VAL A 44 3.53 0.62 3.87
C VAL A 44 2.87 1.81 3.19
N HIS A 45 3.41 2.24 2.05
CA HIS A 45 2.80 3.22 1.16
C HIS A 45 1.40 2.77 0.71
N ASN A 46 0.41 3.63 0.90
CA ASN A 46 -0.96 3.41 0.43
C ASN A 46 -1.34 4.30 -0.77
N ASP A 47 -0.42 5.18 -1.17
CA ASP A 47 -0.50 6.13 -2.28
C ASP A 47 -0.05 5.49 -3.59
N PHE A 48 0.87 4.53 -3.56
CA PHE A 48 1.26 3.73 -4.72
C PHE A 48 1.51 2.27 -4.39
N TYR A 49 0.82 1.36 -5.11
CA TYR A 49 1.01 -0.09 -4.97
C TYR A 49 0.46 -0.87 -6.16
N GLY A 50 0.98 -2.07 -6.37
CA GLY A 50 0.47 -3.05 -7.34
C GLY A 50 -0.22 -4.23 -6.65
N THR A 51 -1.33 -4.71 -7.20
CA THR A 51 -2.04 -5.88 -6.68
C THR A 51 -2.79 -6.63 -7.77
N VAL A 52 -2.94 -7.94 -7.64
CA VAL A 52 -3.83 -8.74 -8.50
C VAL A 52 -5.27 -8.68 -8.00
N ALA A 53 -6.22 -8.97 -8.90
CA ALA A 53 -7.61 -9.13 -8.52
C ALA A 53 -7.75 -10.22 -7.44
N ASN A 54 -8.67 -9.98 -6.51
CA ASN A 54 -8.95 -10.87 -5.38
C ASN A 54 -7.70 -11.24 -4.54
N SER A 55 -6.79 -10.28 -4.31
CA SER A 55 -5.59 -10.53 -3.51
C SER A 55 -5.91 -10.74 -2.03
N ALA A 56 -5.12 -11.59 -1.36
CA ALA A 56 -5.25 -11.81 0.08
C ALA A 56 -4.94 -10.54 0.89
N ILE A 57 -4.01 -9.71 0.40
CA ILE A 57 -3.70 -8.41 1.01
C ILE A 57 -4.90 -7.47 0.92
N GLY A 58 -5.48 -7.30 -0.27
CA GLY A 58 -6.62 -6.40 -0.43
C GLY A 58 -7.86 -6.87 0.35
N ALA A 59 -8.10 -8.18 0.43
CA ALA A 59 -9.16 -8.74 1.28
C ALA A 59 -8.97 -8.41 2.77
N ASP A 60 -7.75 -8.56 3.29
CA ASP A 60 -7.45 -8.26 4.70
C ASP A 60 -7.47 -6.74 4.98
N CYS A 61 -7.03 -5.93 4.02
CA CYS A 61 -7.17 -4.48 4.05
C CYS A 61 -8.65 -4.07 4.16
N LEU A 62 -9.53 -4.64 3.33
CA LEU A 62 -10.97 -4.38 3.38
C LEU A 62 -11.59 -4.81 4.71
N LEU A 63 -11.25 -6.00 5.22
CA LEU A 63 -11.71 -6.45 6.53
C LEU A 63 -11.33 -5.46 7.64
N SER A 64 -10.06 -5.01 7.63
CA SER A 64 -9.56 -4.03 8.58
C SER A 64 -10.26 -2.68 8.43
N LEU A 65 -10.45 -2.20 7.19
CA LEU A 65 -11.15 -0.96 6.89
C LEU A 65 -12.57 -0.97 7.43
N TYR A 66 -13.35 -2.04 7.16
CA TYR A 66 -14.72 -2.16 7.64
C TYR A 66 -14.79 -2.22 9.16
N ARG A 67 -13.95 -3.05 9.79
CA ARG A 67 -13.92 -3.15 11.25
C ARG A 67 -13.55 -1.82 11.91
N ASN A 68 -12.53 -1.15 11.40
CA ASN A 68 -12.09 0.15 11.93
C ASN A 68 -13.18 1.21 11.77
N SER A 69 -13.83 1.23 10.62
CA SER A 69 -14.88 2.21 10.32
C SER A 69 -16.12 2.01 11.17
N TYR A 70 -16.45 0.75 11.47
CA TYR A 70 -17.61 0.39 12.28
C TYR A 70 -17.37 0.56 13.78
N LEU A 71 -16.24 0.05 14.31
CA LEU A 71 -15.99 0.01 15.76
C LEU A 71 -15.25 1.24 16.30
N HIS A 72 -14.51 1.96 15.45
CA HIS A 72 -13.58 2.99 15.89
C HIS A 72 -13.76 4.27 15.07
N ALA A 73 -14.90 4.94 15.27
CA ALA A 73 -15.27 6.15 14.54
C ALA A 73 -14.19 7.24 14.60
N GLY A 74 -13.58 7.46 15.78
CA GLY A 74 -12.53 8.44 16.02
C GLY A 74 -11.09 7.97 15.75
N LEU A 75 -10.89 6.80 15.14
CA LEU A 75 -9.55 6.33 14.84
C LEU A 75 -8.87 7.25 13.81
N PHE A 76 -7.61 7.62 14.07
CA PHE A 76 -6.80 8.44 13.17
C PHE A 76 -6.79 7.85 11.75
N ILE A 77 -6.95 8.70 10.74
CA ILE A 77 -7.26 8.28 9.36
C ILE A 77 -6.20 7.34 8.78
N ALA A 78 -4.92 7.58 9.10
CA ALA A 78 -3.82 6.72 8.66
C ALA A 78 -3.96 5.28 9.17
N TYR A 79 -4.49 5.10 10.37
CA TYR A 79 -4.77 3.78 10.93
C TYR A 79 -6.13 3.23 10.52
N LYS A 80 -7.09 4.10 10.20
CA LYS A 80 -8.46 3.72 9.85
C LYS A 80 -8.57 3.19 8.43
N THR A 81 -8.15 3.99 7.45
CA THR A 81 -8.27 3.71 6.01
C THR A 81 -6.98 3.94 5.23
N GLY A 82 -5.97 4.56 5.83
CA GLY A 82 -4.65 4.79 5.23
C GLY A 82 -3.66 3.62 5.43
N PRO A 83 -2.35 3.89 5.57
CA PRO A 83 -1.29 2.87 5.63
C PRO A 83 -1.50 1.73 6.64
N GLY A 84 -2.15 2.00 7.76
CA GLY A 84 -2.30 1.03 8.84
C GLY A 84 -3.08 -0.22 8.46
N ILE A 85 -4.00 -0.16 7.50
CA ILE A 85 -4.70 -1.37 7.01
C ILE A 85 -3.75 -2.27 6.22
N PHE A 86 -2.83 -1.70 5.43
CA PHE A 86 -1.80 -2.44 4.70
C PHE A 86 -0.78 -3.06 5.66
N GLY A 87 -0.30 -2.28 6.63
CA GLY A 87 0.61 -2.77 7.66
C GLY A 87 0.03 -3.99 8.39
N ARG A 88 -1.26 -3.96 8.77
CA ARG A 88 -1.94 -5.12 9.38
C ARG A 88 -2.06 -6.31 8.44
N ALA A 89 -2.41 -6.07 7.17
CA ALA A 89 -2.54 -7.13 6.18
C ALA A 89 -1.21 -7.86 5.95
N VAL A 90 -0.11 -7.11 5.78
CA VAL A 90 1.24 -7.68 5.62
C VAL A 90 1.65 -8.46 6.86
N ASN A 91 1.48 -7.89 8.06
CA ASN A 91 1.85 -8.56 9.31
C ASN A 91 1.07 -9.87 9.53
N ARG A 92 -0.25 -9.87 9.28
CA ARG A 92 -1.06 -11.10 9.39
C ARG A 92 -0.62 -12.16 8.41
N LEU A 93 -0.27 -11.77 7.19
CA LEU A 93 0.19 -12.71 6.19
C LEU A 93 1.58 -13.26 6.52
N ALA A 94 2.51 -12.41 6.97
CA ALA A 94 3.82 -12.83 7.44
C ALA A 94 3.70 -13.82 8.61
N HIS A 95 2.84 -13.52 9.58
CA HIS A 95 2.56 -14.42 10.71
C HIS A 95 2.02 -15.79 10.24
N ARG A 96 1.07 -15.81 9.30
CA ARG A 96 0.55 -17.05 8.70
C ARG A 96 1.65 -17.84 7.97
N ALA A 97 2.51 -17.15 7.22
CA ALA A 97 3.62 -17.77 6.50
C ALA A 97 4.64 -18.40 7.46
N LEU A 98 4.96 -17.73 8.57
CA LEU A 98 5.80 -18.29 9.64
C LEU A 98 5.17 -19.51 10.30
N GLY A 99 3.83 -19.58 10.34
CA GLY A 99 3.07 -20.76 10.78
C GLY A 99 2.95 -21.87 9.73
N GLY A 100 3.65 -21.78 8.59
CA GLY A 100 3.63 -22.78 7.52
C GLY A 100 2.48 -22.64 6.51
N ILE A 101 1.62 -21.63 6.64
CA ILE A 101 0.53 -21.37 5.69
C ILE A 101 1.07 -20.51 4.55
N LYS A 102 1.26 -21.12 3.38
CA LYS A 102 1.78 -20.41 2.20
C LYS A 102 0.78 -19.33 1.72
N PRO A 103 1.25 -18.09 1.45
CA PRO A 103 0.43 -17.08 0.79
C PRO A 103 -0.10 -17.56 -0.56
N ALA A 104 -1.37 -17.23 -0.87
CA ALA A 104 -1.98 -17.54 -2.15
C ALA A 104 -1.35 -16.78 -3.32
N GLN A 105 -0.79 -15.60 -3.05
CA GLN A 105 -0.09 -14.78 -4.03
C GLN A 105 1.31 -14.41 -3.52
N SER A 106 2.27 -14.31 -4.44
CA SER A 106 3.60 -13.77 -4.14
C SER A 106 3.50 -12.29 -3.78
N ILE A 107 4.41 -11.85 -2.90
CA ILE A 107 4.49 -10.46 -2.48
C ILE A 107 5.93 -10.00 -2.63
N ARG A 108 6.08 -8.81 -3.22
CA ARG A 108 7.34 -8.09 -3.23
C ARG A 108 7.17 -6.79 -2.46
N ILE A 109 8.11 -6.53 -1.55
CA ILE A 109 8.15 -5.32 -0.74
C ILE A 109 9.47 -4.64 -1.05
N TYR A 110 9.40 -3.41 -1.51
CA TYR A 110 10.54 -2.54 -1.77
C TYR A 110 10.64 -1.48 -0.66
N ASP A 111 11.84 -0.92 -0.48
CA ASP A 111 12.06 0.17 0.47
C ASP A 111 11.74 1.55 -0.13
N HIS A 112 11.99 2.59 0.65
CA HIS A 112 11.72 3.97 0.29
C HIS A 112 12.62 4.47 -0.85
N HIS A 113 13.84 3.94 -1.00
CA HIS A 113 14.73 4.34 -2.09
C HIS A 113 14.16 3.92 -3.43
N GLU A 114 13.60 2.71 -3.52
CA GLU A 114 12.94 2.25 -4.73
C GLU A 114 11.62 3.01 -5.00
N PHE A 115 10.87 3.36 -3.95
CA PHE A 115 9.71 4.23 -4.10
C PHE A 115 10.10 5.59 -4.68
N ASP A 116 11.10 6.24 -4.10
CA ASP A 116 11.60 7.53 -4.55
C ASP A 116 12.18 7.42 -5.96
N ARG A 117 12.82 6.30 -6.33
CA ARG A 117 13.32 6.09 -7.69
C ARG A 117 12.20 6.09 -8.72
N ILE A 118 11.04 5.51 -8.43
CA ILE A 118 9.97 5.32 -9.43
C ILE A 118 8.87 6.38 -9.37
N ILE A 119 8.68 7.01 -8.22
CA ILE A 119 7.64 8.03 -7.98
C ILE A 119 8.26 9.42 -7.95
N HIS A 120 7.53 10.38 -8.50
CA HIS A 120 7.75 11.80 -8.31
C HIS A 120 6.55 12.40 -7.60
N GLN A 121 6.78 13.02 -6.44
CA GLN A 121 5.76 13.69 -5.65
C GLN A 121 5.65 15.15 -6.08
N PHE A 122 4.43 15.65 -6.27
CA PHE A 122 4.21 17.07 -6.49
C PHE A 122 4.19 17.84 -5.16
N ASP A 123 4.65 19.08 -5.20
CA ASP A 123 4.47 19.98 -4.08
C ASP A 123 2.97 20.29 -3.95
N THR A 124 2.34 19.82 -2.87
CA THR A 124 0.90 19.90 -2.64
C THR A 124 0.63 20.77 -1.42
N PRO A 125 0.22 22.05 -1.61
CA PRO A 125 0.06 23.01 -0.52
C PRO A 125 -0.91 22.59 0.59
N TYR A 126 -1.80 21.61 0.35
CA TYR A 126 -2.75 21.14 1.35
C TYR A 126 -2.13 20.10 2.32
N LYS A 127 -1.06 19.39 1.92
CA LYS A 127 -0.40 18.40 2.80
C LYS A 127 0.37 19.04 3.95
N SER A 128 0.79 20.30 3.80
CA SER A 128 1.47 21.06 4.86
C SER A 128 0.52 21.52 5.99
N GLN A 129 -0.80 21.44 5.78
CA GLN A 129 -1.80 21.88 6.75
C GLN A 129 -2.43 20.72 7.55
N LEU A 130 -2.17 19.47 7.16
CA LEU A 130 -2.72 18.28 7.79
C LEU A 130 -1.62 17.49 8.52
N PRO A 131 -1.93 16.81 9.64
CA PRO A 131 -0.99 15.89 10.26
C PRO A 131 -0.55 14.82 9.26
N SER A 132 0.73 14.81 8.88
CA SER A 132 1.25 13.80 7.97
C SER A 132 1.55 12.50 8.71
N TRP A 133 1.20 11.38 8.09
CA TRP A 133 1.34 10.06 8.67
C TRP A 133 2.77 9.51 8.60
N HIS A 134 3.63 10.09 7.75
CA HIS A 134 5.01 9.65 7.58
C HIS A 134 6.03 10.41 8.44
N THR A 135 5.65 11.51 9.12
CA THR A 135 6.56 12.35 9.93
C THR A 135 6.56 12.00 11.43
N SER A 136 6.19 10.77 11.80
CA SER A 136 6.21 10.32 13.21
C SER A 136 7.60 9.88 13.64
#